data_AF-A0AAW8NQK0-F1
#
_entry.id   AF-A0AAW8NQK0-F1
#
_cell.length_a   1.000
_cell.length_b   1.000
_cell.length_c   1.000
_cell.angle_alpha   90.00
_cell.angle_beta   90.00
_cell.angle_gamma   90.00
#
_symmetry.space_group_name_H-M   'P 1'
#
loop_
_entity.id
_entity.type
_entity.pdbx_description
1 polymer ?
#
loop_
_entity_poly.entity_id
_entity_poly.type
_entity_poly.pdbx_seq_one_letter_code
_entity_poly.pdbx_strand_id
1 'polypeptide(L)'
;MTNKQGFFKRLKALELPQKKLFAIALCQRMLPNYQLFSEVCEFGDPKVLDTLLNLLWQSTYDNKLKLNIDIYLQRLEDNTPEPADFDVYGVYPAMDAVVALTSLISALQSKVEEDIVNISKLSSATVANYIEATCEQEFDNEDALDDYIFAHEVMQEEKEMQNSLLEIIEENPHMKADFIKELRREIVEIGVSNIGIEASK
;
A
#
# COMPACT_ATOMS: atom_id res chain seq x y z
N MET A 1 26.23 10.12 16.57
CA MET A 1 25.30 8.99 16.36
C MET A 1 23.90 9.52 16.58
N THR A 2 23.21 9.93 15.52
CA THR A 2 21.86 10.48 15.62
C THR A 2 20.91 9.37 16.03
N ASN A 3 20.30 9.53 17.21
CA ASN A 3 19.27 8.64 17.75
C ASN A 3 18.00 8.82 16.88
N LYS A 4 17.98 8.25 15.67
CA LYS A 4 16.79 8.26 14.80
C LYS A 4 15.70 7.47 15.56
N GLN A 5 14.61 8.14 15.90
CA GLN A 5 13.44 7.48 16.48
C GLN A 5 12.99 6.34 15.55
N GLY A 6 12.54 5.22 16.12
CA GLY A 6 12.07 4.07 15.34
C GLY A 6 10.96 4.45 14.36
N PHE A 7 10.96 3.84 13.17
CA PHE A 7 10.05 4.14 12.07
C PHE A 7 8.58 4.22 12.51
N PHE A 8 8.05 3.21 13.20
CA PHE A 8 6.66 3.22 13.66
C PHE A 8 6.36 4.30 14.71
N LYS A 9 7.35 4.71 15.50
CA LYS A 9 7.18 5.82 16.45
C LYS A 9 6.99 7.14 15.72
N ARG A 10 7.78 7.35 14.65
CA ARG A 10 7.67 8.49 13.75
C ARG A 10 6.35 8.49 12.97
N LEU A 11 6.00 7.37 12.35
CA LEU A 11 4.74 7.20 11.62
C LEU A 11 3.51 7.43 12.52
N LYS A 12 3.53 6.95 13.77
CA LYS A 12 2.45 7.22 14.75
C LYS A 12 2.38 8.68 15.18
N ALA A 13 3.49 9.41 15.14
CA ALA A 13 3.56 10.82 15.51
C ALA A 13 3.09 11.78 14.41
N LEU A 14 2.88 11.31 13.18
CA LEU A 14 2.28 12.10 12.10
C LEU A 14 0.86 12.56 12.46
N GLU A 15 0.43 13.71 11.94
CA GLU A 15 -0.96 14.14 12.03
C GLU A 15 -1.87 13.30 11.09
N LEU A 16 -3.17 13.23 11.36
CA LEU A 16 -4.12 12.43 10.57
C LEU A 16 -4.03 12.68 9.05
N PRO A 17 -3.93 13.92 8.52
CA PRO A 17 -3.82 14.14 7.08
C PRO A 17 -2.48 13.64 6.51
N GLN A 18 -1.40 13.66 7.31
CA GLN A 18 -0.10 13.10 6.93
C GLN A 18 -0.15 11.56 6.90
N LYS A 19 -0.76 10.94 7.91
CA LYS A 19 -1.01 9.48 7.93
C LYS A 19 -1.83 9.04 6.74
N LYS A 20 -2.90 9.78 6.42
CA LYS A 20 -3.75 9.55 5.25
C LYS A 20 -2.95 9.62 3.95
N LEU A 21 -2.15 10.66 3.76
CA LEU A 21 -1.31 10.81 2.56
C LEU A 21 -0.32 9.64 2.41
N PHE A 22 0.36 9.28 3.51
CA PHE A 22 1.28 8.15 3.56
C PHE A 22 0.59 6.84 3.14
N ALA A 23 -0.59 6.54 3.71
CA ALA A 23 -1.33 5.34 3.37
C ALA A 23 -1.85 5.33 1.92
N ILE A 24 -2.34 6.45 1.40
CA ILE A 24 -2.78 6.55 0.00
C ILE A 24 -1.63 6.25 -0.96
N ALA A 25 -0.43 6.76 -0.67
CA ALA A 25 0.76 6.50 -1.47
C ALA A 25 1.12 5.00 -1.50
N LEU A 26 1.03 4.30 -0.37
CA LEU A 26 1.24 2.85 -0.33
C LEU A 26 0.17 2.08 -1.11
N CYS A 27 -1.11 2.41 -0.92
CA CYS A 27 -2.20 1.77 -1.67
C CYS A 27 -2.06 2.00 -3.18
N GLN A 28 -1.63 3.20 -3.60
CA GLN A 28 -1.36 3.51 -5.00
C GLN A 28 -0.27 2.61 -5.58
N ARG A 29 0.78 2.36 -4.80
CA ARG A 29 1.89 1.48 -5.18
C ARG A 29 1.50 0.01 -5.22
N MET A 30 0.49 -0.43 -4.48
CA MET A 30 -0.02 -1.81 -4.57
C MET A 30 -0.90 -2.07 -5.80
N LEU A 31 -1.41 -1.02 -6.47
CA LEU A 31 -2.35 -1.16 -7.59
C LEU A 31 -1.87 -2.08 -8.73
N PRO A 32 -0.59 -2.06 -9.15
CA PRO A 32 -0.13 -2.94 -10.24
C PRO A 32 -0.26 -4.43 -9.91
N ASN A 33 -0.19 -4.83 -8.63
CA ASN A 33 -0.41 -6.22 -8.23
C ASN A 33 -1.81 -6.69 -8.61
N TYR A 34 -2.83 -5.86 -8.31
CA TYR A 34 -4.21 -6.17 -8.65
C TYR A 34 -4.44 -6.13 -10.16
N GLN A 35 -3.85 -5.14 -10.86
CA GLN A 35 -3.99 -5.01 -12.31
C GLN A 35 -3.46 -6.24 -13.04
N LEU A 36 -2.25 -6.70 -12.70
CA LEU A 36 -1.66 -7.89 -13.30
C LEU A 36 -2.49 -9.14 -13.00
N PHE A 37 -2.91 -9.33 -11.74
CA PHE A 37 -3.75 -10.47 -11.37
C PHE A 37 -5.08 -10.47 -12.12
N SER A 38 -5.76 -9.32 -12.18
CA SER A 38 -7.03 -9.14 -12.88
C SER A 38 -6.89 -9.44 -14.37
N GLU A 39 -5.81 -9.00 -15.01
CA GLU A 39 -5.52 -9.26 -16.42
C GLU A 39 -5.26 -10.75 -16.67
N VAL A 40 -4.44 -11.40 -15.84
CA VAL A 40 -4.03 -12.80 -16.02
C VAL A 40 -5.17 -13.77 -15.68
N CYS A 41 -5.98 -13.46 -14.67
CA CYS A 41 -7.02 -14.35 -14.14
C CYS A 41 -8.43 -13.97 -14.58
N GLU A 42 -8.58 -12.93 -15.40
CA GLU A 42 -9.86 -12.40 -15.87
C GLU A 42 -10.85 -12.12 -14.73
N PHE A 43 -10.36 -11.59 -13.61
CA PHE A 43 -11.14 -11.36 -12.40
C PHE A 43 -11.25 -9.87 -12.05
N GLY A 44 -12.44 -9.44 -11.61
CA GLY A 44 -12.67 -8.10 -11.07
C GLY A 44 -12.50 -6.96 -12.10
N ASP A 45 -12.50 -5.73 -11.61
CA ASP A 45 -12.35 -4.50 -12.38
C ASP A 45 -11.34 -3.55 -11.68
N PRO A 46 -10.09 -3.46 -12.17
CA PRO A 46 -9.07 -2.58 -11.60
C PRO A 46 -9.47 -1.11 -11.59
N LYS A 47 -10.42 -0.69 -12.44
CA LYS A 47 -10.91 0.69 -12.45
C LYS A 47 -11.64 1.06 -11.18
N VAL A 48 -12.20 0.09 -10.45
CA VAL A 48 -12.82 0.33 -9.14
C VAL A 48 -11.78 0.87 -8.16
N LEU A 49 -10.63 0.20 -8.06
CA LEU A 49 -9.53 0.59 -7.18
C LEU A 49 -8.90 1.91 -7.66
N ASP A 50 -8.64 2.04 -8.96
CA ASP A 50 -8.06 3.27 -9.53
C ASP A 50 -8.99 4.49 -9.30
N THR A 51 -10.29 4.34 -9.52
CA THR A 51 -11.27 5.41 -9.26
C THR A 51 -11.28 5.79 -7.79
N LEU A 52 -11.21 4.81 -6.88
CA LEU A 52 -11.15 5.10 -5.45
C LEU A 52 -9.86 5.83 -5.08
N LEU A 53 -8.71 5.37 -5.57
CA LEU A 53 -7.41 6.03 -5.37
C LEU A 53 -7.44 7.47 -5.89
N ASN A 54 -8.01 7.71 -7.07
CA ASN A 54 -8.22 9.04 -7.62
C ASN A 54 -8.98 9.97 -6.66
N LEU A 55 -10.09 9.48 -6.09
CA LEU A 55 -10.90 10.22 -5.12
C LEU A 55 -10.15 10.43 -3.80
N LEU A 56 -9.43 9.42 -3.32
CA LEU A 56 -8.62 9.52 -2.11
C LEU A 56 -7.52 10.58 -2.28
N TRP A 57 -6.78 10.56 -3.39
CA TRP A 57 -5.82 11.59 -3.74
C TRP A 57 -6.48 12.97 -3.78
N GLN A 58 -7.64 13.12 -4.43
CA GLN A 58 -8.35 14.40 -4.47
C GLN A 58 -8.78 14.88 -3.08
N SER A 59 -9.20 13.96 -2.21
CA SER A 59 -9.66 14.25 -0.85
C SER A 59 -8.57 14.74 0.11
N THR A 60 -7.31 14.78 -0.31
CA THR A 60 -6.20 15.33 0.49
C THR A 60 -6.04 16.85 0.30
N TYR A 61 -6.50 17.40 -0.83
CA TYR A 61 -6.43 18.84 -1.12
C TYR A 61 -7.79 19.50 -1.39
N ASP A 62 -8.86 18.71 -1.59
CA ASP A 62 -10.24 19.21 -1.72
C ASP A 62 -11.10 18.79 -0.52
N ASN A 63 -11.22 19.70 0.45
CA ASN A 63 -12.02 19.49 1.67
C ASN A 63 -13.54 19.40 1.40
N LYS A 64 -14.02 19.74 0.19
CA LYS A 64 -15.44 19.67 -0.17
C LYS A 64 -15.82 18.31 -0.75
N LEU A 65 -14.84 17.51 -1.16
CA LEU A 65 -15.09 16.20 -1.73
C LEU A 65 -15.76 15.29 -0.69
N LYS A 66 -16.91 14.72 -1.05
CA LYS A 66 -17.60 13.73 -0.25
C LYS A 66 -17.49 12.38 -0.94
N LEU A 67 -16.87 11.42 -0.26
CA LEU A 67 -16.80 10.04 -0.70
C LEU A 67 -17.98 9.28 -0.10
N ASN A 68 -18.74 8.56 -0.93
CA ASN A 68 -19.72 7.60 -0.42
C ASN A 68 -18.98 6.30 -0.07
N ILE A 69 -18.51 6.22 1.18
CA ILE A 69 -17.66 5.13 1.67
C ILE A 69 -18.38 3.78 1.54
N ASP A 70 -19.66 3.71 1.91
CA ASP A 70 -20.43 2.46 1.89
C ASP A 70 -20.53 1.86 0.48
N ILE A 71 -20.71 2.70 -0.55
CA ILE A 71 -20.71 2.23 -1.95
C ILE A 71 -19.34 1.69 -2.36
N TYR A 72 -18.26 2.33 -1.94
CA TYR A 72 -16.92 1.87 -2.29
C TYR A 72 -16.51 0.63 -1.51
N LEU A 73 -16.94 0.48 -0.25
CA LEU A 73 -16.75 -0.76 0.51
C LEU A 73 -17.40 -1.94 -0.20
N GLN A 74 -18.67 -1.79 -0.62
CA GLN A 74 -19.35 -2.85 -1.37
C GLN A 74 -18.62 -3.17 -2.69
N ARG A 75 -18.21 -2.14 -3.44
CA ARG A 75 -17.48 -2.36 -4.70
C ARG A 75 -16.13 -3.03 -4.49
N LEU A 76 -15.41 -2.73 -3.41
CA LEU A 76 -14.15 -3.39 -3.09
C LEU A 76 -14.41 -4.85 -2.69
N GLU A 77 -15.44 -5.13 -1.90
CA GLU A 77 -15.86 -6.49 -1.55
C GLU A 77 -16.15 -7.32 -2.81
N ASP A 78 -16.96 -6.79 -3.73
CA ASP A 78 -17.27 -7.44 -5.02
C ASP A 78 -16.03 -7.66 -5.91
N ASN A 79 -14.92 -6.98 -5.62
CA ASN A 79 -13.66 -7.04 -6.36
C ASN A 79 -12.52 -7.68 -5.56
N THR A 80 -12.80 -8.22 -4.37
CA THR A 80 -11.80 -8.94 -3.56
C THR A 80 -11.75 -10.39 -4.03
N PRO A 81 -10.60 -10.89 -4.51
CA PRO A 81 -10.50 -12.29 -4.91
C PRO A 81 -10.38 -13.20 -3.70
N GLU A 82 -10.98 -14.39 -3.79
CA GLU A 82 -10.85 -15.45 -2.80
C GLU A 82 -9.67 -16.37 -3.15
N PRO A 83 -8.62 -16.49 -2.30
CA PRO A 83 -7.44 -17.30 -2.63
C PRO A 83 -7.74 -18.77 -2.97
N ALA A 84 -8.84 -19.33 -2.44
CA ALA A 84 -9.23 -20.71 -2.72
C ALA A 84 -9.74 -20.93 -4.16
N ASP A 85 -10.09 -19.87 -4.88
CA ASP A 85 -10.61 -19.93 -6.25
C ASP A 85 -9.50 -19.82 -7.33
N PHE A 86 -8.24 -19.62 -6.93
CA PHE A 86 -7.13 -19.39 -7.85
C PHE A 86 -5.88 -20.20 -7.47
N ASP A 87 -5.28 -20.85 -8.48
CA ASP A 87 -4.02 -21.61 -8.32
C ASP A 87 -2.76 -20.75 -8.50
N VAL A 88 -2.91 -19.43 -8.71
CA VAL A 88 -1.78 -18.52 -8.93
C VAL A 88 -1.46 -17.71 -7.69
N TYR A 89 -0.17 -17.55 -7.39
CA TYR A 89 0.28 -16.74 -6.25
C TYR A 89 -0.23 -15.29 -6.30
N GLY A 90 -0.42 -14.74 -7.51
CA GLY A 90 -0.87 -13.35 -7.72
C GLY A 90 -2.18 -12.99 -7.01
N VAL A 91 -2.98 -13.97 -6.59
CA VAL A 91 -4.20 -13.74 -5.81
C VAL A 91 -3.93 -13.05 -4.46
N TYR A 92 -2.83 -13.40 -3.78
CA TYR A 92 -2.49 -12.82 -2.47
C TYR A 92 -2.14 -11.33 -2.54
N PRO A 93 -1.18 -10.87 -3.37
CA PRO A 93 -0.87 -9.45 -3.46
C PRO A 93 -2.01 -8.63 -4.10
N ALA A 94 -2.88 -9.24 -4.91
CA ALA A 94 -4.11 -8.61 -5.39
C ALA A 94 -5.13 -8.41 -4.26
N MET A 95 -5.38 -9.43 -3.45
CA MET A 95 -6.22 -9.35 -2.25
C MET A 95 -5.69 -8.28 -1.28
N ASP A 96 -4.39 -8.27 -1.01
CA ASP A 96 -3.75 -7.28 -0.13
C ASP A 96 -3.97 -5.84 -0.62
N ALA A 97 -3.91 -5.59 -1.93
CA ALA A 97 -4.17 -4.27 -2.51
C ALA A 97 -5.61 -3.79 -2.25
N VAL A 98 -6.59 -4.69 -2.37
CA VAL A 98 -8.01 -4.38 -2.08
C VAL A 98 -8.22 -4.19 -0.59
N VAL A 99 -7.68 -5.08 0.25
CA VAL A 99 -7.77 -5.00 1.71
C VAL A 99 -7.15 -3.70 2.22
N ALA A 100 -6.00 -3.28 1.69
CA ALA A 100 -5.37 -2.02 2.07
C ALA A 100 -6.30 -0.81 1.84
N LEU A 101 -6.98 -0.76 0.70
CA LEU A 101 -7.96 0.28 0.39
C LEU A 101 -9.20 0.20 1.29
N THR A 102 -9.73 -1.00 1.52
CA THR A 102 -10.87 -1.25 2.42
C THR A 102 -10.56 -0.78 3.84
N SER A 103 -9.39 -1.15 4.37
CA SER A 103 -8.90 -0.71 5.68
C SER A 103 -8.74 0.80 5.73
N LEU A 104 -8.16 1.43 4.70
CA LEU A 104 -7.97 2.88 4.64
C LEU A 104 -9.31 3.63 4.71
N ILE A 105 -10.27 3.29 3.86
CA ILE A 105 -11.54 4.03 3.81
C ILE A 105 -12.39 3.79 5.06
N SER A 106 -12.33 2.57 5.63
CA SER A 106 -12.97 2.25 6.91
C SER A 106 -12.35 3.08 8.04
N ALA A 107 -11.01 3.15 8.10
CA ALA A 107 -10.27 3.94 9.08
C ALA A 107 -10.60 5.44 8.98
N LEU A 108 -10.79 5.97 7.76
CA LEU A 108 -11.20 7.36 7.55
C LEU A 108 -12.65 7.62 8.01
N GLN A 109 -13.55 6.63 7.89
CA GLN A 109 -14.94 6.72 8.37
C GLN A 109 -15.01 6.67 9.90
N SER A 110 -14.32 5.71 10.50
CA SER A 110 -14.31 5.45 11.95
C SER A 110 -13.35 6.34 12.74
N LYS A 111 -12.43 7.03 12.03
CA LYS A 111 -11.31 7.82 12.59
C LYS A 111 -10.34 6.99 13.43
N VAL A 112 -10.16 5.72 13.08
CA VAL A 112 -9.19 4.82 13.73
C VAL A 112 -7.83 4.98 13.06
N GLU A 113 -6.98 5.85 13.61
CA GLU A 113 -5.65 6.14 13.04
C GLU A 113 -4.70 4.93 13.04
N GLU A 114 -4.90 3.97 13.95
CA GLU A 114 -4.08 2.77 14.03
C GLU A 114 -4.20 1.90 12.77
N ASP A 115 -5.39 1.83 12.18
CA ASP A 115 -5.63 1.08 10.95
C ASP A 115 -4.90 1.71 9.75
N ILE A 116 -4.73 3.04 9.76
CA ILE A 116 -3.94 3.76 8.75
C ILE A 116 -2.45 3.38 8.87
N VAL A 117 -1.95 3.23 10.10
CA VAL A 117 -0.57 2.79 10.36
C VAL A 117 -0.38 1.31 9.99
N ASN A 118 -1.42 0.48 10.12
CA ASN A 118 -1.33 -0.93 9.77
C ASN A 118 -1.17 -1.17 8.25
N ILE A 119 -1.54 -0.22 7.39
CA ILE A 119 -1.28 -0.30 5.94
C ILE A 119 0.23 -0.37 5.64
N SER A 120 1.07 0.30 6.44
CA SER A 120 2.54 0.16 6.36
C SER A 120 2.99 -1.29 6.58
N LYS A 121 2.40 -1.95 7.58
CA LYS A 121 2.72 -3.36 7.89
C LYS A 121 2.21 -4.29 6.81
N LEU A 122 1.01 -4.05 6.29
CA LEU A 122 0.44 -4.84 5.19
C LEU A 122 1.35 -4.76 3.96
N SER A 123 1.82 -3.57 3.60
CA SER A 123 2.78 -3.37 2.50
C SER A 123 4.05 -4.21 2.65
N SER A 124 4.66 -4.19 3.83
CA SER A 124 5.85 -5.01 4.11
C SER A 124 5.53 -6.50 4.20
N ALA A 125 4.35 -6.88 4.71
CA ALA A 125 3.93 -8.28 4.79
C ALA A 125 3.73 -8.89 3.40
N THR A 126 3.13 -8.16 2.45
CA THR A 126 3.04 -8.60 1.06
C THR A 126 4.42 -8.91 0.47
N VAL A 127 5.43 -8.08 0.78
CA VAL A 127 6.82 -8.30 0.32
C VAL A 127 7.46 -9.51 1.00
N ALA A 128 7.29 -9.64 2.32
CA ALA A 128 7.80 -10.80 3.06
C ALA A 128 7.21 -12.11 2.53
N ASN A 129 5.88 -12.16 2.39
CA ASN A 129 5.17 -13.32 1.86
C ASN A 129 5.59 -13.65 0.42
N TYR A 130 5.90 -12.63 -0.40
CA TYR A 130 6.38 -12.84 -1.77
C TYR A 130 7.77 -13.45 -1.79
N ILE A 131 8.68 -12.96 -0.95
CA ILE A 131 10.03 -13.51 -0.80
C ILE A 131 9.94 -14.96 -0.31
N GLU A 132 9.15 -15.22 0.72
CA GLU A 132 8.95 -16.58 1.26
C GLU A 132 8.40 -17.53 0.20
N ALA A 133 7.38 -17.12 -0.56
CA ALA A 133 6.74 -17.95 -1.57
C ALA A 133 7.59 -18.19 -2.83
N THR A 134 8.54 -17.31 -3.12
CA THR A 134 9.44 -17.44 -4.28
C THR A 134 10.81 -18.00 -3.91
N CYS A 135 11.09 -18.17 -2.61
CA CYS A 135 12.33 -18.75 -2.13
C CYS A 135 12.32 -20.28 -2.33
N GLU A 136 13.35 -20.80 -2.99
CA GLU A 136 13.56 -22.25 -3.14
C GLU A 136 14.38 -22.86 -1.99
N GLN A 137 14.88 -22.02 -1.07
CA GLN A 137 15.74 -22.44 0.04
C GLN A 137 14.88 -22.87 1.24
N GLU A 138 15.23 -24.01 1.84
CA GLU A 138 14.69 -24.43 3.13
C GLU A 138 15.50 -23.79 4.27
N PHE A 139 14.80 -23.39 5.34
CA PHE A 139 15.40 -22.81 6.53
C PHE A 139 15.20 -23.73 7.73
N ASP A 140 16.23 -23.81 8.58
CA ASP A 140 16.22 -24.68 9.76
C ASP A 140 15.19 -24.24 10.82
N ASN A 141 14.82 -22.95 10.83
CA ASN A 141 13.84 -22.35 11.74
C ASN A 141 13.32 -21.01 11.20
N GLU A 142 12.29 -20.47 11.85
CA GLU A 142 11.67 -19.17 11.51
C GLU A 142 12.64 -17.99 11.63
N ASP A 143 13.53 -17.97 12.63
CA ASP A 143 14.49 -16.86 12.80
C ASP A 143 15.44 -16.74 11.59
N ALA A 144 15.88 -17.85 11.02
CA ALA A 144 16.74 -17.88 9.83
C ALA A 144 15.99 -17.43 8.56
N LEU A 145 14.70 -17.76 8.45
CA LEU A 145 13.84 -17.27 7.38
C LEU A 145 13.65 -15.75 7.50
N ASP A 146 13.37 -15.26 8.70
CA ASP A 146 13.22 -13.82 8.98
C ASP A 146 14.51 -13.06 8.60
N ASP A 147 15.67 -13.53 9.06
CA ASP A 147 16.96 -12.91 8.72
C ASP A 147 17.19 -12.87 7.20
N TYR A 148 16.79 -13.92 6.48
CA TYR A 148 16.86 -13.96 5.02
C TYR A 148 15.91 -12.96 4.36
N ILE A 149 14.63 -12.94 4.76
CA ILE A 149 13.62 -12.01 4.25
C ILE A 149 14.08 -10.57 4.50
N PHE A 150 14.57 -10.26 5.70
CA PHE A 150 15.08 -8.94 6.02
C PHE A 150 16.34 -8.59 5.23
N ALA A 151 17.19 -9.55 4.86
CA ALA A 151 18.36 -9.28 4.03
C ALA A 151 18.05 -9.16 2.52
N HIS A 152 16.86 -9.58 2.08
CA HIS A 152 16.48 -9.60 0.67
C HIS A 152 16.38 -8.18 0.06
N GLU A 153 16.81 -8.03 -1.19
CA GLU A 153 16.88 -6.74 -1.90
C GLU A 153 15.52 -6.03 -1.94
N VAL A 154 14.47 -6.72 -2.38
CA VAL A 154 13.09 -6.18 -2.43
C VAL A 154 12.58 -5.72 -1.06
N MET A 155 12.95 -6.40 0.04
CA MET A 155 12.60 -5.97 1.39
C MET A 155 13.36 -4.72 1.82
N GLN A 156 14.64 -4.61 1.44
CA GLN A 156 15.41 -3.38 1.66
C GLN A 156 14.83 -2.21 0.87
N GLU A 157 14.46 -2.42 -0.40
CA GLU A 157 13.80 -1.41 -1.23
C GLU A 157 12.47 -0.97 -0.62
N GLU A 158 11.64 -1.90 -0.13
CA GLU A 158 10.39 -1.58 0.57
C GLU A 158 10.63 -0.72 1.80
N LYS A 159 11.62 -1.09 2.61
CA LYS A 159 12.00 -0.35 3.81
C LYS A 159 12.53 1.04 3.47
N GLU A 160 13.39 1.16 2.47
CA GLU A 160 13.94 2.44 2.02
C GLU A 160 12.83 3.34 1.48
N MET A 161 11.98 2.82 0.60
CA MET A 161 10.84 3.55 0.03
C MET A 161 9.90 4.06 1.12
N GLN A 162 9.47 3.22 2.08
CA GLN A 162 8.62 3.66 3.18
C GLN A 162 9.30 4.72 4.07
N ASN A 163 10.61 4.60 4.32
CA ASN A 163 11.35 5.60 5.08
C ASN A 163 11.46 6.93 4.33
N SER A 164 11.77 6.91 3.04
CA SER A 164 11.85 8.11 2.20
C SER A 164 10.49 8.81 2.08
N LEU A 165 9.41 8.05 1.91
CA LEU A 165 8.05 8.58 1.89
C LEU A 165 7.70 9.25 3.23
N LEU A 166 8.03 8.61 4.35
CA LEU A 166 7.82 9.17 5.68
C LEU A 166 8.64 10.45 5.89
N GLU A 167 9.93 10.45 5.53
CA GLU A 167 10.82 11.60 5.63
C GLU A 167 10.28 12.80 4.83
N ILE A 168 9.90 12.59 3.57
CA ILE A 168 9.33 13.63 2.70
C ILE A 168 8.02 14.21 3.28
N ILE A 169 7.16 13.38 3.88
CA ILE A 169 5.89 13.85 4.49
C ILE A 169 6.14 14.62 5.79
N GLU A 170 7.11 14.19 6.61
CA GLU A 170 7.52 14.90 7.83
C GLU A 170 8.11 16.29 7.52
N GLU A 171 8.89 16.39 6.44
CA GLU A 171 9.49 17.66 5.99
C GLU A 171 8.47 18.63 5.38
N ASN A 172 7.26 18.16 5.05
CA ASN A 172 6.20 18.94 4.42
C ASN A 172 4.92 19.01 5.28
N PRO A 173 4.95 19.63 6.49
CA PRO A 173 3.86 19.57 7.47
C PRO A 173 2.53 20.17 6.98
N HIS A 174 2.59 21.09 6.02
CA HIS A 174 1.40 21.76 5.48
C HIS A 174 0.78 21.05 4.26
N MET A 175 1.43 20.02 3.71
CA MET A 175 0.98 19.21 2.56
C MET A 175 0.22 20.03 1.50
N LYS A 176 0.88 21.03 0.92
CA LYS A 176 0.26 21.87 -0.11
C LYS A 176 -0.18 21.03 -1.30
N ALA A 177 -1.23 21.46 -2.00
CA ALA A 177 -1.79 20.73 -3.14
C ALA A 177 -0.75 20.38 -4.21
N ASP A 178 0.19 21.29 -4.51
CA ASP A 178 1.24 21.06 -5.52
C ASP A 178 2.19 19.94 -5.08
N PHE A 179 2.57 19.91 -3.81
CA PHE A 179 3.38 18.82 -3.24
C PHE A 179 2.67 17.48 -3.33
N ILE A 180 1.38 17.42 -2.99
CA ILE A 180 0.61 16.18 -3.06
C ILE A 180 0.49 15.68 -4.51
N LYS A 181 0.22 16.58 -5.45
CA LYS A 181 0.12 16.24 -6.88
C LYS A 181 1.45 15.75 -7.45
N GLU A 182 2.55 16.36 -7.03
CA GLU A 182 3.90 15.96 -7.41
C GLU A 182 4.23 14.57 -6.87
N LEU A 183 4.05 14.34 -5.56
CA LEU A 183 4.27 13.03 -4.94
C LEU A 183 3.42 11.94 -5.62
N ARG A 184 2.15 12.23 -5.91
CA ARG A 184 1.29 11.33 -6.66
C ARG A 184 1.87 11.03 -8.04
N ARG A 185 2.31 12.06 -8.77
CA ARG A 185 2.88 11.91 -10.12
C ARG A 185 4.10 11.00 -10.08
N GLU A 186 5.04 11.24 -9.17
CA GLU A 186 6.25 10.42 -9.03
C GLU A 186 5.91 8.94 -8.78
N ILE A 187 4.98 8.64 -7.87
CA ILE A 187 4.56 7.26 -7.57
C ILE A 187 3.92 6.59 -8.80
N VAL A 188 3.06 7.31 -9.51
CA VAL A 188 2.38 6.78 -10.71
C VAL A 188 3.35 6.62 -11.89
N GLU A 189 4.32 7.54 -12.05
CA GLU A 189 5.35 7.47 -13.11
C GLU A 189 6.34 6.33 -12.89
N ILE A 190 6.69 6.02 -11.65
CA ILE A 190 7.48 4.84 -11.32
C ILE A 190 6.73 3.59 -11.78
N GLY A 191 5.45 3.47 -11.43
CA GLY A 191 4.58 2.40 -11.94
C GLY A 191 4.99 0.99 -11.53
N VAL A 192 5.85 0.83 -10.52
CA VAL A 192 6.34 -0.44 -9.97
C VAL A 192 5.73 -0.67 -8.60
N SER A 193 5.25 -1.88 -8.34
CA SER A 193 4.63 -2.24 -7.06
C SER A 193 5.61 -2.50 -5.93
N ASN A 194 5.08 -2.80 -4.74
CA ASN A 194 5.88 -3.23 -3.59
C ASN A 194 6.64 -4.54 -3.80
N ILE A 195 6.18 -5.39 -4.73
CA ILE A 195 6.83 -6.66 -5.10
C ILE A 195 7.42 -6.63 -6.52
N GLY A 196 7.65 -5.43 -7.08
CA GLY A 196 8.33 -5.28 -8.37
C GLY A 196 7.46 -5.47 -9.62
N ILE A 197 6.13 -5.48 -9.49
CA ILE A 197 5.22 -5.60 -10.65
C ILE A 197 5.07 -4.25 -11.35
N GLU A 198 5.40 -4.21 -12.64
CA GLU A 198 5.20 -3.03 -13.49
C GLU A 198 3.73 -2.93 -13.96
N ALA A 199 3.18 -1.73 -13.93
CA ALA A 199 1.86 -1.45 -14.50
C ALA A 199 1.88 -1.62 -16.03
N SER A 200 0.90 -2.36 -16.56
CA SER A 200 0.68 -2.46 -18.01
C SER A 200 0.45 -1.05 -18.61
N LYS A 201 1.30 -0.64 -19.57
CA LYS A 201 1.24 0.68 -20.23
C LYS A 201 0.09 0.82 -21.23
#